data_AF-A0A9D8IIV2-F1
#
_entry.id   AF-A0A9D8IIV2-F1
#
_cell.length_a   1.000
_cell.length_b   1.000
_cell.length_c   1.000
_cell.angle_alpha   90.00
_cell.angle_beta   90.00
_cell.angle_gamma   90.00
#
_symmetry.space_group_name_H-M   'P 1'
#
loop_
_entity.id
_entity.type
_entity.pdbx_description
1 polymer ?
#
loop_
_entity_poly.entity_id
_entity_poly.type
_entity_poly.pdbx_seq_one_letter_code
_entity_poly.pdbx_strand_id
1 'polypeptide(L)'
;MNREDVSSEFREQVKLRAYDDKFIDRREERDILQIAIGMGMTLESARMSLAAICESSGYILESAVTESLCQVLKRAVERDGGVNPKSFAEAAELGRGLLQTVKGPIAVKRMVCTLIDDNGFPVSKGLFSNWYRSTKRELGLA
;
A
#
# COMPACT_ATOMS: atom_id res chain seq x y z
N MET A 1 -7.20 3.30 33.39
CA MET A 1 -6.78 2.31 32.39
C MET A 1 -5.29 2.13 32.51
N ASN A 2 -4.82 0.90 32.71
CA ASN A 2 -3.40 0.58 32.70
C ASN A 2 -2.89 0.61 31.24
N ARG A 3 -1.61 0.91 31.00
CA ARG A 3 -1.04 0.95 29.63
C ARG A 3 -1.12 -0.40 28.94
N GLU A 4 -1.09 -1.49 29.71
CA GLU A 4 -1.21 -2.86 29.21
C GLU A 4 -2.62 -3.14 28.64
N ASP A 5 -3.67 -2.55 29.23
CA ASP A 5 -5.06 -2.72 28.78
C ASP A 5 -5.31 -2.02 27.44
N VAL A 6 -4.69 -0.86 27.21
CA VAL A 6 -4.80 -0.12 25.94
C VAL A 6 -4.11 -0.88 24.80
N SER A 7 -2.97 -1.51 25.10
CA SER A 7 -2.21 -2.29 24.11
C SER A 7 -2.93 -3.58 23.69
N SER A 8 -3.55 -4.28 24.65
CA SER A 8 -4.30 -5.50 24.37
C SER A 8 -5.58 -5.22 23.56
N GLU A 9 -6.34 -4.20 23.93
CA GLU A 9 -7.54 -3.77 23.21
C GLU A 9 -7.20 -3.32 21.79
N PHE A 10 -6.17 -2.49 21.61
CA PHE A 10 -5.74 -2.06 20.28
C PHE A 10 -5.36 -3.23 19.38
N ARG A 11 -4.62 -4.22 19.91
CA ARG A 11 -4.27 -5.44 19.18
C ARG A 11 -5.50 -6.23 18.76
N GLU A 12 -6.51 -6.31 19.62
CA GLU A 12 -7.75 -7.02 19.28
C GLU A 12 -8.51 -6.30 18.16
N GLN A 13 -8.58 -4.96 18.20
CA GLN A 13 -9.17 -4.18 17.12
C GLN A 13 -8.49 -4.45 15.77
N VAL A 14 -7.15 -4.56 15.74
CA VAL A 14 -6.38 -4.91 14.53
C VAL A 14 -6.72 -6.30 14.03
N LYS A 15 -6.71 -7.31 14.93
CA LYS A 15 -7.04 -8.70 14.58
C LYS A 15 -8.43 -8.83 13.97
N LEU A 16 -9.41 -8.10 14.50
CA LEU A 16 -10.80 -8.14 14.01
C LEU A 16 -10.92 -7.66 12.56
N ARG A 17 -10.12 -6.69 12.11
CA ARG A 17 -10.13 -6.23 10.70
C ARG A 17 -9.41 -7.21 9.80
N ALA A 18 -8.24 -7.68 10.22
CA ALA A 18 -7.41 -8.59 9.44
C ALA A 18 -7.87 -10.07 9.49
N TYR A 19 -9.01 -10.37 10.13
CA TYR A 19 -9.44 -11.74 10.40
C TYR A 19 -9.69 -12.55 9.13
N ASP A 20 -10.36 -11.94 8.14
CA ASP A 20 -10.83 -12.65 6.95
C ASP A 20 -9.72 -12.86 5.91
N ASP A 21 -9.01 -11.79 5.53
CA ASP A 21 -8.08 -11.79 4.39
C ASP A 21 -6.63 -11.42 4.76
N LYS A 22 -6.37 -11.16 6.05
CA LYS A 22 -5.08 -10.68 6.57
C LYS A 22 -4.59 -9.39 5.93
N PHE A 23 -5.49 -8.62 5.32
CA PHE A 23 -5.21 -7.35 4.69
C PHE A 23 -5.91 -6.25 5.46
N ILE A 24 -5.22 -5.13 5.64
CA ILE A 24 -5.80 -3.92 6.24
C ILE A 24 -5.75 -2.84 5.18
N ASP A 25 -6.90 -2.47 4.65
CA ASP A 25 -7.03 -1.41 3.66
C ASP A 25 -6.89 -0.02 4.29
N ARG A 26 -6.78 1.03 3.46
CA ARG A 26 -6.66 2.41 3.97
C ARG A 26 -7.82 2.87 4.85
N ARG A 27 -9.04 2.38 4.60
CA ARG A 27 -10.22 2.77 5.40
C ARG A 27 -10.14 2.10 6.77
N GLU A 28 -9.85 0.81 6.79
CA GLU A 28 -9.68 0.03 8.02
C GLU A 28 -8.52 0.56 8.85
N GLU A 29 -7.38 0.88 8.23
CA GLU A 29 -6.25 1.52 8.90
C GLU A 29 -6.69 2.83 9.57
N ARG A 30 -7.40 3.70 8.84
CA ARG A 30 -7.88 4.98 9.39
C ARG A 30 -8.81 4.75 10.58
N ASP A 31 -9.75 3.81 10.46
CA ASP A 31 -10.73 3.53 11.50
C ASP A 31 -10.03 2.92 12.75
N ILE A 32 -9.04 2.04 12.57
CA ILE A 32 -8.17 1.51 13.65
C ILE A 32 -7.40 2.64 14.34
N LEU A 33 -6.76 3.53 13.58
CA LEU A 33 -6.00 4.65 14.13
C LEU A 33 -6.89 5.63 14.89
N GLN A 34 -8.12 5.86 14.43
CA GLN A 34 -9.07 6.72 15.11
C GLN A 34 -9.49 6.14 16.48
N ILE A 35 -9.66 4.81 16.56
CA ILE A 35 -9.93 4.12 17.82
C ILE A 35 -8.75 4.28 18.79
N ALA A 36 -7.51 4.09 18.32
CA ALA A 36 -6.31 4.25 19.13
C ALA A 36 -6.16 5.67 19.71
N ILE A 37 -6.47 6.69 18.89
CA ILE A 37 -6.49 8.08 19.33
C ILE A 37 -7.56 8.28 20.42
N GLY A 38 -8.73 7.68 20.26
CA GLY A 38 -9.79 7.67 21.29
C GLY A 38 -9.36 7.02 22.61
N MET A 39 -8.41 6.08 22.56
CA MET A 39 -7.80 5.43 23.74
C MET A 39 -6.63 6.24 24.34
N GLY A 40 -6.32 7.41 23.80
CA GLY A 40 -5.27 8.30 24.29
C GLY A 40 -3.89 8.07 23.68
N MET A 41 -3.78 7.28 22.61
CA MET A 41 -2.53 7.16 21.85
C MET A 41 -2.32 8.37 20.94
N THR A 42 -1.06 8.76 20.73
CA THR A 42 -0.74 9.70 19.65
C THR A 42 -0.87 8.99 18.30
N LEU A 43 -1.14 9.73 17.23
CA LEU A 43 -1.21 9.17 15.88
C LEU A 43 0.08 8.43 15.51
N GLU A 44 1.24 8.99 15.84
CA GLU A 44 2.54 8.38 15.58
C GLU A 44 2.71 7.06 16.33
N SER A 45 2.43 7.04 17.64
CA SER A 45 2.48 5.81 18.43
C SER A 45 1.53 4.75 17.88
N ALA A 46 0.31 5.15 17.49
CA ALA A 46 -0.67 4.23 16.92
C ALA A 46 -0.21 3.63 15.59
N ARG A 47 0.41 4.43 14.70
CA ARG A 47 1.00 3.96 13.45
C ARG A 47 2.13 2.97 13.68
N MET A 48 3.06 3.28 14.58
CA MET A 48 4.17 2.37 14.91
C MET A 48 3.65 1.06 15.50
N SER A 49 2.70 1.13 16.44
CA SER A 49 2.09 -0.06 17.03
C SER A 49 1.34 -0.90 15.98
N LEU A 50 0.59 -0.26 15.09
CA LEU A 50 -0.12 -0.96 14.00
C LEU A 50 0.87 -1.70 13.10
N ALA A 51 1.93 -1.03 12.64
CA ALA A 51 2.95 -1.64 11.80
C ALA A 51 3.60 -2.85 12.49
N ALA A 52 3.98 -2.73 13.77
CA ALA A 52 4.57 -3.82 14.53
C ALA A 52 3.62 -5.02 14.75
N ILE A 53 2.32 -4.76 14.95
CA ILE A 53 1.32 -5.82 15.06
C ILE A 53 1.16 -6.54 13.72
N CYS A 54 1.07 -5.79 12.63
CA CYS A 54 0.97 -6.37 11.29
C CYS A 54 2.18 -7.24 10.95
N GLU A 55 3.39 -6.73 11.21
CA GLU A 55 4.64 -7.47 11.00
C GLU A 55 4.69 -8.78 11.82
N SER A 56 4.41 -8.69 13.13
CA SER A 56 4.46 -9.86 14.01
C SER A 56 3.34 -10.89 13.78
N SER A 57 2.21 -10.46 13.20
CA SER A 57 1.04 -11.31 12.95
C SER A 57 0.93 -11.80 11.50
N GLY A 58 1.83 -11.32 10.61
CA GLY A 58 1.79 -11.61 9.18
C GLY A 58 0.60 -10.97 8.47
N TYR A 59 0.11 -9.82 8.95
CA TYR A 59 -0.92 -9.03 8.27
C TYR A 59 -0.26 -8.04 7.31
N ILE A 60 -0.95 -7.75 6.21
CA ILE A 60 -0.50 -6.83 5.19
C ILE A 60 -1.23 -5.50 5.37
N LEU A 61 -0.46 -4.43 5.60
CA LEU A 61 -0.99 -3.08 5.67
C LEU A 61 -0.88 -2.42 4.29
N GLU A 62 -2.00 -1.96 3.73
CA GLU A 62 -2.02 -1.35 2.39
C GLU A 62 -1.10 -0.13 2.31
N SER A 63 -1.07 0.73 3.33
CA SER A 63 -0.18 1.90 3.35
C SER A 63 1.29 1.51 3.23
N ALA A 64 1.75 0.50 3.96
CA ALA A 64 3.13 0.02 3.89
C ALA A 64 3.49 -0.53 2.49
N VAL A 65 2.55 -1.25 1.87
CA VAL A 65 2.72 -1.71 0.48
C VAL A 65 2.80 -0.51 -0.47
N THR A 66 1.87 0.43 -0.38
CA THR A 66 1.85 1.60 -1.27
C THR A 66 3.09 2.48 -1.08
N GLU A 67 3.62 2.61 0.14
CA GLU A 67 4.87 3.32 0.40
C GLU A 67 6.05 2.63 -0.29
N SER A 68 6.15 1.31 -0.16
CA SER A 68 7.20 0.52 -0.83
C SER A 68 7.14 0.66 -2.36
N LEU A 69 5.95 0.62 -2.93
CA LEU A 69 5.73 0.83 -4.37
C LEU A 69 6.10 2.26 -4.80
N CYS A 70 5.68 3.27 -4.02
CA CYS A 70 6.03 4.67 -4.26
C CYS A 70 7.54 4.90 -4.22
N GLN A 71 8.29 4.22 -3.33
CA GLN A 71 9.75 4.32 -3.31
C GLN A 71 10.39 3.80 -4.61
N VAL A 72 9.89 2.70 -5.18
CA VAL A 72 10.35 2.20 -6.48
C VAL A 72 10.07 3.20 -7.59
N LEU A 73 8.86 3.75 -7.64
CA LEU A 73 8.46 4.72 -8.65
C LEU A 73 9.24 6.03 -8.54
N LYS A 74 9.45 6.56 -7.33
CA LYS A 74 10.27 7.75 -7.07
C LYS A 74 11.69 7.57 -7.57
N ARG A 75 12.34 6.45 -7.24
CA ARG A 75 13.68 6.12 -7.73
C ARG A 75 13.74 6.05 -9.25
N ALA A 76 12.69 5.56 -9.91
CA ALA A 76 12.62 5.55 -11.36
C ALA A 76 12.50 6.95 -11.94
N VAL A 77 11.72 7.84 -11.32
CA VAL A 77 11.63 9.25 -11.73
C VAL A 77 12.98 9.95 -11.57
N GLU A 78 13.66 9.75 -10.44
CA GLU A 78 14.98 10.33 -10.16
C GLU A 78 16.05 9.86 -11.16
N ARG A 79 16.01 8.58 -11.55
CA ARG A 79 17.00 7.96 -12.44
C ARG A 79 16.72 8.19 -13.92
N ASP A 80 15.47 8.04 -14.35
CA ASP A 80 15.07 7.94 -15.76
C ASP A 80 14.23 9.14 -16.23
N GLY A 81 14.00 10.14 -15.36
CA GLY A 81 13.14 11.29 -15.62
C GLY A 81 11.63 10.98 -15.63
N GLY A 82 11.26 9.72 -15.40
CA GLY A 82 9.88 9.27 -15.34
C GLY A 82 9.74 7.75 -15.26
N VAL A 83 8.54 7.31 -14.90
CA VAL A 83 8.18 5.89 -14.88
C VAL A 83 8.15 5.38 -16.33
N ASN A 84 8.85 4.29 -16.59
CA ASN A 84 8.92 3.62 -17.89
C ASN A 84 8.37 2.19 -17.76
N PRO A 85 8.22 1.43 -18.87
CA PRO A 85 7.67 0.08 -18.80
C PRO A 85 8.43 -0.86 -17.85
N LYS A 86 9.75 -0.69 -17.75
CA LYS A 86 10.61 -1.52 -16.89
C LYS A 86 10.35 -1.21 -15.42
N SER A 87 10.40 0.06 -15.01
CA SER A 87 10.15 0.43 -13.61
C SER A 87 8.70 0.19 -13.18
N PHE A 88 7.74 0.31 -14.09
CA PHE A 88 6.36 -0.13 -13.85
C PHE A 88 6.28 -1.63 -13.57
N ALA A 89 6.96 -2.46 -14.39
CA ALA A 89 7.00 -3.89 -14.18
C ALA A 89 7.70 -4.26 -12.86
N GLU A 90 8.81 -3.60 -12.53
CA GLU A 90 9.50 -3.77 -11.24
C GLU A 90 8.59 -3.47 -10.05
N ALA A 91 7.85 -2.35 -10.08
CA ALA A 91 6.88 -2.01 -9.05
C ALA A 91 5.74 -3.04 -8.98
N ALA A 92 5.21 -3.47 -10.13
CA ALA A 92 4.16 -4.49 -10.17
C ALA A 92 4.64 -5.83 -9.58
N GLU A 93 5.86 -6.27 -9.91
CA GLU A 93 6.44 -7.49 -9.37
C GLU A 93 6.67 -7.41 -7.86
N LEU A 94 7.18 -6.28 -7.35
CA LEU A 94 7.26 -6.03 -5.91
C LEU A 94 5.88 -6.14 -5.25
N GLY A 95 4.88 -5.47 -5.82
CA GLY A 95 3.51 -5.51 -5.32
C GLY A 95 2.93 -6.93 -5.32
N ARG A 96 3.21 -7.74 -6.36
CA ARG A 96 2.80 -9.15 -6.37
C ARG A 96 3.45 -9.90 -5.22
N GLY A 97 4.74 -9.68 -4.95
CA GLY A 97 5.46 -10.29 -3.83
C GLY A 97 4.89 -9.92 -2.47
N LEU A 98 4.48 -8.66 -2.28
CA LEU A 98 3.91 -8.17 -1.03
C LEU A 98 2.44 -8.57 -0.82
N LEU A 99 1.70 -8.82 -1.91
CA LEU A 99 0.25 -9.06 -1.88
C LEU A 99 -0.15 -10.48 -2.34
N GLN A 100 0.77 -11.43 -2.36
CA GLN A 100 0.59 -12.75 -2.99
C GLN A 100 -0.70 -13.47 -2.59
N THR A 101 -1.12 -13.32 -1.33
CA THR A 101 -2.29 -14.01 -0.77
C THR A 101 -3.59 -13.21 -0.87
N VAL A 102 -3.53 -11.94 -1.30
CA VAL A 102 -4.65 -10.99 -1.20
C VAL A 102 -5.09 -10.46 -2.55
N LYS A 103 -4.14 -10.05 -3.41
CA LYS A 103 -4.47 -9.40 -4.69
C LYS A 103 -3.82 -10.11 -5.87
N GLY A 104 -4.65 -10.41 -6.87
CA GLY A 104 -4.17 -10.95 -8.14
C GLY A 104 -3.35 -9.95 -8.96
N PRO A 105 -2.61 -10.41 -9.99
CA PRO A 105 -1.70 -9.56 -10.77
C PRO A 105 -2.36 -8.33 -11.41
N ILE A 106 -3.61 -8.46 -11.88
CA ILE A 106 -4.36 -7.34 -12.47
C ILE A 106 -4.66 -6.26 -11.43
N ALA A 107 -5.06 -6.66 -10.22
CA ALA A 107 -5.35 -5.72 -9.13
C ALA A 107 -4.09 -4.98 -8.67
N VAL A 108 -2.94 -5.68 -8.61
CA VAL A 108 -1.65 -5.05 -8.31
C VAL A 108 -1.27 -4.03 -9.38
N LYS A 109 -1.37 -4.38 -10.67
CA LYS A 109 -1.07 -3.43 -11.76
C LYS A 109 -1.99 -2.21 -11.72
N ARG A 110 -3.29 -2.39 -11.41
CA ARG A 110 -4.23 -1.28 -11.20
C ARG A 110 -3.77 -0.38 -10.06
N MET A 111 -3.38 -0.96 -8.93
CA MET A 111 -2.84 -0.21 -7.79
C MET A 111 -1.61 0.61 -8.19
N VAL A 112 -0.67 0.06 -8.97
CA VAL A 112 0.50 0.81 -9.45
C VAL A 112 0.09 1.98 -10.36
N CYS A 113 -0.85 1.77 -11.29
CA CYS A 113 -1.39 2.87 -12.12
C CYS A 113 -2.03 3.97 -11.26
N THR A 114 -2.86 3.60 -10.29
CA THR A 114 -3.48 4.56 -9.37
C THR A 114 -2.42 5.33 -8.59
N LEU A 115 -1.35 4.69 -8.10
CA LEU A 115 -0.27 5.40 -7.40
C LEU A 115 0.49 6.37 -8.30
N ILE A 116 0.74 6.01 -9.56
CA ILE A 116 1.37 6.91 -10.53
C ILE A 116 0.50 8.16 -10.74
N ASP A 117 -0.80 7.96 -10.95
CA ASP A 117 -1.75 9.03 -11.21
C ASP A 117 -1.95 9.92 -9.96
N ASP A 118 -2.20 9.32 -8.79
CA ASP A 118 -2.45 10.01 -7.51
C ASP A 118 -1.25 10.86 -7.06
N ASN A 119 -0.03 10.40 -7.33
CA ASN A 119 1.20 11.12 -6.97
C ASN A 119 1.72 12.02 -8.11
N GLY A 120 1.05 12.04 -9.26
CA GLY A 120 1.48 12.83 -10.42
C GLY A 120 2.87 12.45 -10.94
N PHE A 121 3.28 11.18 -10.83
CA PHE A 121 4.60 10.76 -11.30
C PHE A 121 4.69 10.89 -12.84
N PRO A 122 5.73 11.55 -13.37
CA PRO A 122 5.87 11.69 -14.81
C PRO A 122 6.07 10.31 -15.45
N VAL A 123 5.42 10.10 -16.59
CA VAL A 123 5.53 8.85 -17.35
C VAL A 123 6.38 9.10 -18.59
N SER A 124 7.50 8.39 -18.68
CA SER A 124 8.40 8.47 -19.82
C SER A 124 7.76 7.80 -21.03
N LYS A 125 7.80 8.48 -22.18
CA LYS A 125 7.41 7.88 -23.47
C LYS A 125 8.46 6.84 -23.82
N GLY A 126 8.16 5.55 -23.60
CA GLY A 126 8.98 4.47 -24.12
C GLY A 126 9.03 4.50 -25.66
N LEU A 127 9.84 3.62 -26.25
CA LEU A 127 9.93 3.41 -27.71
C LEU A 127 8.57 3.19 -28.39
N PHE A 128 7.56 2.74 -27.65
CA PHE A 128 6.18 2.63 -28.09
C PHE A 128 5.38 3.87 -27.67
N SER A 129 4.82 4.58 -28.65
CA SER A 129 3.98 5.75 -28.42
C SER A 129 2.74 5.36 -27.59
N ASN A 130 2.74 5.76 -26.31
CA ASN A 130 1.66 5.63 -25.32
C ASN A 130 1.47 4.26 -24.63
N TRP A 131 2.56 3.56 -24.29
CA TRP A 131 2.50 2.30 -23.50
C TRP A 131 1.56 2.41 -22.27
N TYR A 132 1.64 3.50 -21.52
CA TYR A 132 0.87 3.67 -20.28
C TYR A 132 -0.63 3.77 -20.54
N ARG A 133 -1.03 4.40 -21.64
CA ARG A 133 -2.43 4.47 -22.06
C ARG A 133 -2.96 3.08 -22.45
N SER A 134 -2.16 2.30 -23.18
CA SER A 134 -2.51 0.92 -23.52
C SER A 134 -2.67 0.07 -22.27
N THR A 135 -1.71 0.16 -21.32
CA THR A 135 -1.80 -0.52 -20.02
C THR A 135 -3.07 -0.15 -19.27
N LYS A 136 -3.42 1.14 -19.17
CA LYS A 136 -4.66 1.56 -18.51
C LYS A 136 -5.92 0.99 -19.17
N ARG A 137 -5.96 0.93 -20.50
CA ARG A 137 -7.09 0.34 -21.24
C ARG A 137 -7.21 -1.16 -20.98
N GLU A 138 -6.11 -1.90 -21.03
CA GLU A 138 -6.08 -3.34 -20.71
C GLU A 138 -6.57 -3.63 -19.28
N LEU A 139 -6.28 -2.71 -18.35
CA LEU A 139 -6.71 -2.80 -16.97
C LEU A 139 -8.12 -2.25 -16.73
N GLY A 140 -8.81 -1.70 -17.75
CA GLY A 140 -10.14 -1.10 -17.60
C GLY A 140 -10.17 0.19 -16.78
N LEU A 141 -9.08 0.96 -16.78
CA LEU A 141 -8.94 2.27 -16.11
C LEU A 141 -9.11 3.46 -17.07
N ALA A 142 -9.25 3.21 -18.38
CA ALA A 142 -9.35 4.22 -19.44
C ALA A 142 -10.07 3.68 -20.69
#